data_AF-A0A421DJK1-F1
#
_entry.id   AF-A0A421DJK1-F1
#
_cell.length_a   1.000
_cell.length_b   1.000
_cell.length_c   1.000
_cell.angle_alpha   90.00
_cell.angle_beta   90.00
_cell.angle_gamma   90.00
#
_symmetry.space_group_name_H-M   'P 1'
#
loop_
_entity.id
_entity.type
_entity.pdbx_description
1 polymer ?
#
loop_
_entity_poly.entity_id
_entity_poly.type
_entity_poly.pdbx_seq_one_letter_code
_entity_poly.pdbx_strand_id
1 'polypeptide(L)'
;MQMVLRRTIYFTERLSALLKKNTQQHIDGFIGEWIPNRSGRMSFRARVSRIDSGWNYEVESRTWLGSSYRFDFHTCADNTFPQRYQAIEAAQLLAKQLATLRYRFK
;
A
#
# COMPACT_ATOMS: atom_id res chain seq x y z
N MET A 1 -43.11 12.87 0.54
CA MET A 1 -41.71 13.20 0.15
C MET A 1 -40.66 12.99 1.24
N GLN A 2 -40.91 12.26 2.34
CA GLN A 2 -39.89 12.05 3.41
C GLN A 2 -38.97 10.82 3.20
N MET A 3 -39.31 9.90 2.29
CA MET A 3 -38.64 8.60 2.17
C MET A 3 -37.33 8.65 1.36
N VAL A 4 -37.21 9.60 0.42
CA VAL A 4 -36.03 9.77 -0.46
C VAL A 4 -34.85 10.39 0.30
N LEU A 5 -35.13 11.35 1.19
CA LEU A 5 -34.11 12.03 2.00
C LEU A 5 -33.42 11.10 2.99
N ARG A 6 -34.13 10.10 3.54
CA ARG A 6 -33.49 9.13 4.45
C ARG A 6 -32.47 8.24 3.72
N ARG A 7 -32.77 7.82 2.49
CA ARG A 7 -31.89 6.94 1.70
C ARG A 7 -30.57 7.62 1.34
N THR A 8 -30.58 8.91 1.01
CA THR A 8 -29.35 9.65 0.68
C THR A 8 -28.46 9.85 1.90
N ILE A 9 -29.03 10.12 3.07
CA ILE A 9 -28.28 10.26 4.34
C ILE A 9 -27.55 8.96 4.70
N TYR A 10 -28.24 7.81 4.65
CA TYR A 10 -27.63 6.50 4.91
C TYR A 10 -26.49 6.15 3.93
N PHE A 11 -26.62 6.54 2.66
CA PHE A 11 -25.57 6.33 1.66
C PHE A 11 -24.33 7.18 1.94
N THR A 12 -24.52 8.44 2.31
CA THR A 12 -23.42 9.35 2.67
C THR A 12 -22.71 8.94 3.96
N GLU A 13 -23.43 8.37 4.93
CA GLU A 13 -22.84 7.82 6.16
C GLU A 13 -22.01 6.56 5.88
N ARG A 14 -22.50 5.66 5.03
CA ARG A 14 -21.73 4.48 4.62
C ARG A 14 -20.47 4.85 3.83
N LEU A 15 -20.56 5.79 2.90
CA LEU A 15 -19.40 6.28 2.15
C LEU A 15 -18.39 6.96 3.06
N SER A 16 -18.83 7.83 3.97
CA SER A 16 -17.93 8.50 4.91
C SER A 16 -17.29 7.52 5.90
N ALA A 17 -18.01 6.48 6.34
CA ALA A 17 -17.43 5.41 7.15
C ALA A 17 -16.41 4.56 6.38
N LEU A 18 -16.65 4.27 5.09
CA LEU A 18 -15.69 3.57 4.24
C LEU A 18 -14.44 4.43 3.97
N LEU A 19 -14.63 5.71 3.68
CA LEU A 19 -13.54 6.68 3.50
C LEU A 19 -12.73 6.83 4.78
N LYS A 20 -13.38 6.94 5.94
CA LYS A 20 -12.72 6.95 7.26
C LYS A 20 -11.95 5.67 7.52
N LYS A 21 -12.51 4.49 7.26
CA LYS A 21 -11.77 3.22 7.43
C LYS A 21 -10.54 3.14 6.54
N ASN A 22 -10.64 3.59 5.29
CA ASN A 22 -9.52 3.61 4.35
C ASN A 22 -8.44 4.64 4.78
N THR A 23 -8.85 5.82 5.23
CA THR A 23 -7.91 6.81 5.78
C THR A 23 -7.30 6.38 7.12
N GLN A 24 -8.04 5.71 8.01
CA GLN A 24 -7.52 5.20 9.29
C GLN A 24 -6.47 4.10 9.08
N GLN A 25 -6.65 3.22 8.09
CA GLN A 25 -5.61 2.26 7.67
C GLN A 25 -4.30 2.96 7.25
N HIS A 26 -4.41 4.18 6.71
CA HIS A 26 -3.27 5.01 6.36
C HIS A 26 -2.64 5.76 7.55
N ILE A 27 -3.39 6.09 8.61
CA ILE A 27 -2.90 6.90 9.75
C ILE A 27 -1.93 6.10 10.64
N ASP A 28 -2.20 4.82 10.89
CA ASP A 28 -1.32 3.96 11.71
C ASP A 28 -0.18 3.30 10.90
N GLY A 29 -0.19 3.46 9.58
CA GLY A 29 0.73 2.81 8.67
C GLY A 29 2.16 3.36 8.66
N PHE A 30 3.00 2.79 7.79
CA PHE A 30 4.28 3.36 7.41
C PHE A 30 4.38 3.35 5.88
N ILE A 31 4.81 4.47 5.30
CA ILE A 31 5.12 4.58 3.88
C ILE A 31 6.58 5.01 3.79
N GLY A 32 7.40 4.17 3.17
CA GLY A 32 8.80 4.46 2.93
C GLY A 32 9.02 5.32 1.68
N GLU A 33 10.26 5.78 1.54
CA GLU A 33 10.72 6.50 0.35
C GLU A 33 10.77 5.59 -0.89
N TRP A 34 10.65 6.22 -2.06
CA TRP A 34 10.82 5.53 -3.33
C TRP A 34 12.29 5.21 -3.59
N ILE A 35 12.59 3.92 -3.77
CA ILE A 35 13.89 3.40 -4.13
C ILE A 35 13.87 3.13 -5.65
N PRO A 36 14.57 3.93 -6.47
CA PRO A 36 14.65 3.65 -7.90
C PRO A 36 15.47 2.38 -8.12
N ASN A 37 15.05 1.57 -9.08
CA ASN A 37 15.86 0.46 -9.55
C ASN A 37 17.03 0.99 -10.40
N ARG A 38 18.01 0.12 -10.68
CA ARG A 38 19.19 0.51 -11.49
C ARG A 38 18.87 0.99 -12.91
N SER A 39 17.71 0.64 -13.47
CA SER A 39 17.34 1.12 -14.81
C SER A 39 16.64 2.48 -14.80
N GLY A 40 16.27 3.00 -13.63
CA GLY A 40 15.51 4.24 -13.47
C GLY A 40 14.07 4.19 -13.98
N ARG A 41 13.63 3.05 -14.54
CA ARG A 41 12.27 2.90 -15.12
C ARG A 41 11.25 2.40 -14.10
N MET A 42 11.70 1.77 -13.02
CA MET A 42 10.84 1.33 -11.93
C MET A 42 11.34 1.90 -10.60
N SER A 43 10.42 2.14 -9.68
CA SER A 43 10.74 2.44 -8.29
C SER A 43 9.90 1.57 -7.37
N PHE A 44 10.45 1.25 -6.20
CA PHE A 44 9.80 0.44 -5.18
C PHE A 44 9.78 1.19 -3.86
N ARG A 45 8.72 1.08 -3.07
CA ARG A 45 8.68 1.61 -1.71
C ARG A 45 8.00 0.65 -0.75
N ALA A 46 8.47 0.65 0.48
CA ALA A 46 7.87 -0.09 1.57
C ALA A 46 6.52 0.52 1.97
N ARG A 47 5.52 -0.33 2.20
CA ARG A 47 4.26 0.03 2.83
C ARG A 47 3.95 -0.95 3.95
N VAL A 48 3.49 -0.43 5.07
CA VAL A 48 3.06 -1.22 6.22
C VAL A 48 1.73 -0.68 6.68
N SER A 49 0.79 -1.58 6.93
CA SER A 49 -0.54 -1.27 7.44
C SER A 49 -0.82 -2.09 8.69
N ARG A 50 -1.63 -1.54 9.57
CA ARG A 50 -2.09 -2.26 10.76
C ARG A 50 -3.24 -3.20 10.38
N ILE A 51 -3.19 -4.43 10.89
CA ILE A 51 -4.26 -5.43 10.77
C ILE A 51 -4.69 -5.88 12.17
N ASP A 52 -5.83 -6.57 12.28
CA ASP A 52 -6.41 -6.96 13.58
C ASP A 52 -5.45 -7.80 14.43
N SER A 53 -4.61 -8.63 13.80
CA SER A 53 -3.66 -9.53 14.46
C SER A 53 -2.21 -9.03 14.50
N GLY A 54 -1.93 -7.79 14.03
CA GLY A 54 -0.56 -7.26 13.98
C GLY A 54 -0.34 -6.24 12.86
N TRP A 55 0.74 -6.43 12.12
CA TRP A 55 1.23 -5.52 11.09
C TRP A 55 1.45 -6.27 9.79
N ASN A 56 0.78 -5.84 8.73
CA ASN A 56 0.98 -6.35 7.39
C ASN A 56 1.99 -5.48 6.66
N TYR A 57 2.89 -6.07 5.89
CA TYR A 57 3.72 -5.34 4.94
C TYR A 57 3.43 -5.70 3.48
N GLU A 58 3.64 -4.70 2.62
CA GLU A 58 3.57 -4.80 1.18
C GLU A 58 4.66 -3.91 0.57
N VAL A 59 5.05 -4.19 -0.67
CA VAL A 59 5.90 -3.29 -1.45
C VAL A 59 5.10 -2.75 -2.61
N GLU A 60 4.98 -1.45 -2.68
CA GLU A 60 4.40 -0.79 -3.83
C GLU A 60 5.49 -0.52 -4.86
N SER A 61 5.20 -0.83 -6.11
CA SER A 61 6.05 -0.52 -7.24
C SER A 61 5.36 0.47 -8.17
N ARG A 62 6.15 1.31 -8.82
CA ARG A 62 5.71 2.17 -9.91
C ARG A 62 6.62 2.00 -11.10
N THR A 63 6.04 1.89 -12.29
CA THR A 63 6.77 1.76 -13.56
C THR A 63 6.40 2.92 -14.45
N TRP A 64 7.41 3.64 -14.97
CA TRP A 64 7.18 4.69 -15.94
C TRP A 64 6.92 4.10 -17.33
N LEU A 65 5.75 4.41 -17.90
CA LEU A 65 5.34 3.94 -19.24
C LEU A 65 5.41 5.05 -20.31
N GLY A 66 6.06 6.18 -20.02
CA GLY A 66 6.26 7.28 -20.96
C GLY A 66 5.30 8.47 -20.77
N SER A 67 4.04 8.21 -20.44
CA SER A 67 3.03 9.25 -20.17
C SER A 67 2.41 9.16 -18.76
N SER A 68 2.55 8.00 -18.11
CA SER A 68 1.98 7.74 -16.79
C SER A 68 2.80 6.72 -16.02
N TYR A 69 2.57 6.66 -14.71
CA TYR A 69 3.04 5.57 -13.86
C TYR A 69 1.98 4.49 -13.78
N ARG A 70 2.38 3.25 -14.02
CA ARG A 70 1.61 2.07 -13.61
C ARG A 70 2.05 1.67 -12.20
N PHE A 71 1.09 1.47 -11.31
CA PHE A 71 1.32 1.04 -9.94
C PHE A 71 0.94 -0.43 -9.79
N ASP A 72 1.78 -1.21 -9.11
CA ASP A 72 1.52 -2.60 -8.76
C ASP A 72 1.96 -2.84 -7.30
N PHE A 73 1.30 -3.78 -6.62
CA PHE A 73 1.57 -4.14 -5.23
C PHE A 73 2.13 -5.56 -5.14
N HIS A 74 3.18 -5.73 -4.34
CA HIS A 74 3.86 -6.99 -4.10
C HIS A 74 3.66 -7.39 -2.64
N THR A 75 2.98 -8.51 -2.43
CA THR A 75 2.74 -9.11 -1.13
C THR A 75 3.40 -10.49 -1.05
N CYS A 76 3.76 -10.91 0.15
CA CYS A 76 4.22 -12.28 0.43
C CYS A 76 3.13 -13.04 1.17
N ALA A 77 3.10 -14.37 1.06
CA ALA A 77 2.12 -15.19 1.78
C ALA A 77 2.23 -15.03 3.30
N ASP A 78 3.47 -14.91 3.81
CA ASP A 78 3.77 -14.65 5.23
C ASP A 78 4.21 -13.19 5.40
N ASN A 79 3.28 -12.26 5.22
CA ASN A 79 3.56 -10.82 5.31
C ASN A 79 3.11 -10.15 6.60
N THR A 80 2.76 -10.94 7.62
CA THR A 80 2.26 -10.44 8.90
C THR A 80 3.30 -10.58 10.01
N PHE A 81 3.53 -9.50 10.75
CA PHE A 81 4.38 -9.47 11.93
C PHE A 81 3.61 -8.99 13.15
N PRO A 82 3.95 -9.47 14.37
CA PRO A 82 3.34 -8.97 15.60
C PRO A 82 3.77 -7.54 15.91
N GLN A 83 4.99 -7.13 15.52
CA GLN A 83 5.57 -5.84 15.87
C GLN A 83 5.79 -4.95 14.63
N ARG A 84 5.50 -3.65 14.77
CA ARG A 84 5.56 -2.67 13.68
C ARG A 84 6.94 -2.57 13.04
N TYR A 85 8.00 -2.52 13.86
CA TYR A 85 9.35 -2.33 13.33
C TYR A 85 9.81 -3.52 12.50
N GLN A 86 9.41 -4.75 12.86
CA GLN A 86 9.72 -5.97 12.09
C GLN A 86 9.08 -5.91 10.71
N ALA A 87 7.81 -5.48 10.64
CA ALA A 87 7.13 -5.26 9.36
C ALA A 87 7.82 -4.17 8.53
N ILE A 88 8.26 -3.06 9.15
CA ILE A 88 8.97 -1.98 8.46
C ILE A 88 10.32 -2.48 7.91
N GLU A 89 11.11 -3.17 8.72
CA GLU A 89 12.41 -3.71 8.31
C GLU A 89 12.25 -4.73 7.17
N ALA A 90 11.29 -5.64 7.28
CA ALA A 90 11.00 -6.61 6.23
C ALA A 90 10.55 -5.93 4.92
N ALA A 91 9.64 -4.95 5.01
CA ALA A 91 9.17 -4.17 3.86
C ALA A 91 10.31 -3.42 3.16
N GLN A 92 11.17 -2.77 3.95
CA GLN A 92 12.32 -2.02 3.43
C GLN A 92 13.36 -2.96 2.81
N LEU A 93 13.60 -4.11 3.43
CA LEU A 93 14.50 -5.12 2.90
C LEU A 93 13.99 -5.65 1.56
N LEU A 94 12.71 -6.01 1.48
CA LEU A 94 12.10 -6.49 0.24
C LEU A 94 12.12 -5.39 -0.85
N ALA A 95 11.78 -4.15 -0.51
CA ALA A 95 11.84 -3.03 -1.46
C ALA A 95 13.26 -2.81 -2.01
N LYS A 96 14.29 -2.89 -1.14
CA LYS A 96 15.70 -2.81 -1.55
C LYS A 96 16.10 -3.99 -2.43
N GLN A 97 15.66 -5.20 -2.10
CA GLN A 97 15.93 -6.39 -2.92
C GLN A 97 15.28 -6.25 -4.30
N LEU A 98 14.00 -5.88 -4.38
CA LEU A 98 13.30 -5.65 -5.65
C LEU A 98 13.96 -4.54 -6.49
N ALA A 99 14.44 -3.48 -5.86
CA ALA A 99 15.19 -2.42 -6.55
C ALA A 99 16.56 -2.89 -7.10
N THR A 100 17.18 -3.88 -6.47
CA THR A 100 18.47 -4.44 -6.89
C THR A 100 18.34 -5.61 -7.86
N LEU A 101 17.16 -6.24 -7.97
CA LEU A 101 16.91 -7.32 -8.94
C LEU A 101 17.11 -6.81 -10.37
N ARG A 102 18.11 -7.41 -11.04
CA ARG A 102 18.45 -7.13 -12.44
C ARG A 102 17.54 -7.99 -13.32
N TYR A 103 16.38 -7.47 -13.68
CA TYR A 103 15.48 -7.99 -14.72
C TYR A 103 15.12 -9.48 -14.66
N ARG A 104 13.85 -9.74 -14.36
CA ARG A 104 13.01 -10.73 -15.04
C ARG A 104 11.61 -10.17 -14.83
N PHE A 105 10.94 -9.64 -15.83
CA PHE A 105 10.36 -10.36 -16.96
C PHE A 105 10.39 -9.48 -18.22
N LYS A 106 10.73 -10.09 -19.35
CA LYS A 106 10.34 -9.61 -20.68
C LYS A 106 8.95 -10.16 -20.98
#